data_AF-A0A7Y3JD04-F1
#
_entry.id   AF-A0A7Y3JD04-F1
#
_cell.length_a   1.000
_cell.length_b   1.000
_cell.length_c   1.000
_cell.angle_alpha   90.00
_cell.angle_beta   90.00
_cell.angle_gamma   90.00
#
_symmetry.space_group_name_H-M   'P 1'
#
loop_
_entity.id
_entity.type
_entity.pdbx_description
1 polymer ?
#
loop_
_entity_poly.entity_id
_entity_poly.type
_entity_poly.pdbx_seq_one_letter_code
_entity_poly.pdbx_strand_id
1 'polypeptide(L)'
;MTEQRFNMGLDVGYGNTKAVWSADNGPGHNVIIPSVAHEITDLNYYQAMSSAGQTDNVLVDVDGTHFAVGPSTGIYGRTLLDDYVHSKAYRALIAGALHMAFKELGVMLERVDALAVGLPVYSFGKLRESLSQEMRKPFLVPVPLSLRAAFGRDAALVEVKTVRVMPQPFGAMTDWRSRLTAPPADTDVVIVADPGYKTFDWFAMRGHVTVPDLSGAFDGGVSELLRAVSSDVIRKHPNAPLDLQTIEDGLDRGKLSFVGVGVIDFSEYQQTMRRGALQVVRRMADVLQRQQNKVRVDHLILAGGGAAYFEEAMRATFSGMNFSVLPRPVLANARGFWRAALRMGWGT
;
A
#
# COMPACT_ATOMS: atom_id res chain seq x y z
N MET A 1 26.44 -2.82 24.92
CA MET A 1 25.33 -3.44 24.18
C MET A 1 25.17 -2.63 22.90
N THR A 2 25.36 -3.22 21.73
CA THR A 2 25.05 -2.54 20.46
C THR A 2 23.56 -2.25 20.43
N GLU A 3 23.20 -0.98 20.27
CA GLU A 3 21.81 -0.53 20.21
C GLU A 3 21.13 -1.16 18.98
N GLN A 4 20.03 -1.87 19.19
CA GLN A 4 19.26 -2.52 18.11
C GLN A 4 18.71 -1.44 17.18
N ARG A 5 19.03 -1.53 15.88
CA ARG A 5 18.59 -0.55 14.89
C ARG A 5 17.21 -0.90 14.37
N PHE A 6 16.31 0.07 14.23
CA PHE A 6 14.99 -0.15 13.66
C PHE A 6 14.78 0.73 12.44
N ASN A 7 14.50 0.09 11.29
CA ASN A 7 14.30 0.79 10.02
C ASN A 7 12.94 0.42 9.44
N MET A 8 12.21 1.42 8.93
CA MET A 8 10.86 1.23 8.42
C MET A 8 10.63 1.99 7.11
N GLY A 9 9.94 1.35 6.18
CA GLY A 9 9.33 1.97 5.00
C GLY A 9 7.81 1.96 5.12
N LEU A 10 7.18 3.12 4.95
CA LEU A 10 5.72 3.30 5.04
C LEU A 10 5.15 3.90 3.75
N ASP A 11 4.20 3.19 3.16
CA ASP A 11 3.35 3.68 2.07
C ASP A 11 1.93 3.90 2.60
N VAL A 12 1.61 5.14 2.97
CA VAL A 12 0.27 5.55 3.42
C VAL A 12 -0.52 6.01 2.19
N GLY A 13 -1.21 5.07 1.54
CA GLY A 13 -2.06 5.35 0.40
C GLY A 13 -3.50 5.66 0.81
N TYR A 14 -4.37 6.00 -0.14
CA TYR A 14 -5.81 6.22 0.13
C TYR A 14 -6.58 4.95 0.51
N GLY A 15 -6.11 3.79 0.05
CA GLY A 15 -6.76 2.51 0.32
C GLY A 15 -6.22 1.82 1.57
N ASN A 16 -4.91 1.58 1.55
CA ASN A 16 -4.22 0.84 2.59
C ASN A 16 -2.92 1.53 2.98
N THR A 17 -2.65 1.53 4.28
CA THR A 17 -1.36 1.83 4.88
C THR A 17 -0.55 0.55 4.90
N LYS A 18 0.66 0.61 4.35
CA LYS A 18 1.54 -0.55 4.20
C LYS A 18 2.88 -0.23 4.84
N ALA A 19 3.34 -1.09 5.72
CA ALA A 19 4.65 -0.96 6.33
C ALA A 19 5.51 -2.17 6.00
N VAL A 20 6.80 -1.92 5.83
CA VAL A 20 7.84 -2.95 5.85
C VAL A 20 8.93 -2.48 6.80
N TRP A 21 9.40 -3.35 7.69
CA TRP A 21 10.40 -2.98 8.69
C TRP A 21 11.34 -4.14 8.98
N SER A 22 12.46 -3.83 9.62
CA SER A 22 13.35 -4.82 10.22
C SER A 22 14.04 -4.21 11.44
N ALA A 23 14.34 -5.09 12.40
CA ALA A 23 15.35 -4.82 13.41
C ALA A 23 16.72 -5.28 12.87
N ASP A 24 17.74 -4.45 13.04
CA ASP A 24 19.08 -4.61 12.49
C ASP A 24 19.04 -5.00 11.01
N ASN A 25 19.89 -5.96 10.61
CA ASN A 25 19.89 -6.58 9.28
C ASN A 25 19.02 -7.85 9.23
N GLY A 26 18.02 -7.95 10.11
CA GLY A 26 17.08 -9.07 10.14
C GLY A 26 16.16 -9.12 8.92
N PRO A 27 15.33 -10.18 8.82
CA PRO A 27 14.34 -10.31 7.75
C PRO A 27 13.34 -9.14 7.78
N GLY A 28 12.84 -8.77 6.60
CA GLY A 28 11.80 -7.76 6.47
C GLY A 28 10.43 -8.31 6.89
N HIS A 29 9.84 -7.73 7.93
CA HIS A 29 8.45 -7.94 8.33
C HIS A 29 7.54 -6.91 7.63
N ASN A 30 6.24 -7.17 7.57
CA ASN A 30 5.31 -6.29 6.88
C ASN A 30 3.91 -6.32 7.48
N VAL A 31 3.16 -5.26 7.24
CA VAL A 31 1.74 -5.16 7.56
C VAL A 31 1.02 -4.38 6.46
N ILE A 32 -0.24 -4.73 6.24
CA ILE A 32 -1.18 -3.99 5.40
C ILE A 32 -2.43 -3.80 6.24
N ILE A 33 -2.81 -2.55 6.47
CA ILE A 33 -4.05 -2.19 7.15
C ILE A 33 -4.84 -1.21 6.29
N PRO A 34 -6.17 -1.14 6.44
CA PRO A 34 -6.96 -0.06 5.88
C PRO A 34 -6.37 1.31 6.26
N SER A 35 -6.38 2.26 5.33
CA SER A 35 -6.00 3.66 5.61
C SER A 35 -7.12 4.40 6.35
N VAL A 36 -7.51 3.86 7.50
CA VAL A 36 -8.61 4.35 8.32
C VAL A 36 -8.16 4.47 9.76
N ALA A 37 -8.07 5.71 10.23
CA ALA A 37 -7.97 6.06 11.64
C ALA A 37 -9.34 6.60 12.07
N HIS A 38 -10.13 5.75 12.73
CA HIS A 38 -11.48 6.11 13.15
C HIS A 38 -11.43 6.83 14.50
N GLU A 39 -11.90 8.08 14.54
CA GLU A 39 -11.95 8.85 15.78
C GLU A 39 -12.95 8.23 16.77
N ILE A 40 -12.50 8.02 18.01
CA ILE A 40 -13.27 7.43 19.09
C ILE A 40 -13.81 8.55 19.98
N THR A 41 -15.14 8.67 20.01
CA THR A 41 -15.85 9.66 20.83
C THR A 41 -16.26 9.12 22.20
N ASP A 42 -16.52 7.80 22.32
CA ASP A 42 -16.77 7.12 23.60
C ASP A 42 -15.58 6.22 23.95
N LEU A 43 -14.62 6.81 24.67
CA LEU A 43 -13.37 6.15 25.07
C LEU A 43 -13.61 4.96 26.01
N ASN A 44 -14.53 5.10 26.97
CA ASN A 44 -14.80 4.09 27.98
C ASN A 44 -15.40 2.83 27.33
N TYR A 45 -16.36 3.02 26.43
CA TYR A 45 -16.95 1.92 25.67
C TYR A 45 -15.89 1.18 24.84
N TYR A 46 -15.06 1.93 24.11
CA TYR A 46 -14.03 1.34 23.26
C TYR A 46 -12.98 0.57 24.07
N GLN A 47 -12.55 1.09 25.22
CA GLN A 47 -11.60 0.41 26.11
C GLN A 47 -12.17 -0.89 26.70
N ALA A 48 -13.47 -0.92 27.03
CA ALA A 48 -14.14 -2.14 27.47
C ALA A 48 -14.19 -3.20 26.36
N MET A 49 -14.53 -2.80 25.13
CA MET A 49 -14.53 -3.68 23.96
C MET A 49 -13.12 -4.23 23.66
N SER A 50 -12.10 -3.38 23.71
CA SER A 50 -10.70 -3.78 23.50
C SER A 50 -10.21 -4.75 24.58
N SER A 51 -10.52 -4.50 25.85
CA SER A 51 -10.15 -5.37 26.98
C SER A 51 -10.85 -6.73 26.91
N ALA A 52 -12.06 -6.79 26.34
CA ALA A 52 -12.78 -8.03 26.07
C ALA A 52 -12.26 -8.79 24.83
N GLY A 53 -11.22 -8.30 24.15
CA GLY A 53 -10.66 -8.92 22.95
C GLY A 53 -11.58 -8.84 21.73
N GLN A 54 -12.57 -7.93 21.73
CA GLN A 54 -13.57 -7.79 20.67
C GLN A 54 -13.09 -6.92 19.49
N THR A 55 -11.82 -6.50 19.49
CA THR A 55 -11.20 -5.80 18.37
C THR A 55 -9.71 -6.12 18.28
N ASP A 56 -9.18 -6.17 17.05
CA ASP A 56 -7.75 -6.28 16.74
C ASP A 56 -7.10 -4.92 16.44
N ASN A 57 -7.86 -3.83 16.64
CA ASN A 57 -7.40 -2.47 16.46
C ASN A 57 -6.59 -2.01 17.68
N VAL A 58 -5.66 -1.09 17.43
CA VAL A 58 -4.96 -0.33 18.45
C VAL A 58 -5.60 1.04 18.63
N LEU A 59 -5.79 1.43 19.89
CA LEU A 59 -6.22 2.77 20.28
C LEU A 59 -5.00 3.69 20.39
N VAL A 60 -4.92 4.69 19.53
CA VAL A 60 -3.82 5.64 19.43
C VAL A 60 -4.29 7.03 19.87
N ASP A 61 -3.54 7.68 20.76
CA ASP A 61 -3.76 9.09 21.12
C ASP A 61 -2.86 9.99 20.25
N VAL A 62 -3.48 10.98 19.61
CA VAL A 62 -2.79 12.08 18.93
C VAL A 62 -3.34 13.42 19.45
N ASP A 63 -2.55 14.07 20.30
CA ASP A 63 -2.84 15.37 20.90
C ASP A 63 -4.25 15.41 21.55
N GLY A 64 -4.57 14.37 22.34
CA GLY A 64 -5.83 14.21 23.08
C GLY A 64 -6.99 13.65 22.26
N THR A 65 -6.80 13.43 20.94
CA THR A 65 -7.80 12.79 20.09
C THR A 65 -7.47 11.31 19.94
N HIS A 66 -8.44 10.44 20.23
CA HIS A 66 -8.26 8.99 20.23
C HIS A 66 -8.71 8.40 18.90
N PHE A 67 -7.88 7.54 18.32
CA PHE A 67 -8.15 6.87 17.06
C PHE A 67 -8.03 5.36 17.19
N ALA A 68 -8.98 4.61 16.64
CA ALA A 68 -8.81 3.20 16.34
C ALA A 68 -8.06 3.05 15.01
N VAL A 69 -7.01 2.23 15.01
CA VAL A 69 -6.21 1.89 13.82
C VAL A 69 -5.95 0.39 13.80
N GLY A 70 -6.19 -0.30 12.69
CA GLY A 70 -5.97 -1.74 12.62
C GLY A 70 -6.71 -2.43 11.49
N PRO A 71 -6.59 -3.76 11.36
CA PRO A 71 -7.22 -4.49 10.28
C PRO A 71 -8.75 -4.33 10.24
N SER A 72 -9.41 -4.30 11.40
CA SER A 72 -10.87 -4.15 11.49
C SER A 72 -11.38 -2.73 11.23
N THR A 73 -10.52 -1.71 11.08
CA THR A 73 -11.01 -0.34 10.79
C THR A 73 -11.59 -0.17 9.40
N GLY A 74 -11.47 -1.18 8.53
CA GLY A 74 -12.06 -1.19 7.20
C GLY A 74 -13.60 -1.09 7.19
N ILE A 75 -14.27 -1.41 8.31
CA ILE A 75 -15.72 -1.24 8.48
C ILE A 75 -16.14 0.23 8.55
N TYR A 76 -15.22 1.11 8.93
CA TYR A 76 -15.48 2.54 9.03
C TYR A 76 -15.21 3.21 7.67
N GLY A 77 -15.99 4.26 7.39
CA GLY A 77 -15.83 5.05 6.17
C GLY A 77 -14.45 5.71 6.06
N ARG A 78 -13.99 5.93 4.82
CA ARG A 78 -12.73 6.64 4.54
C ARG A 78 -12.98 8.13 4.43
N THR A 79 -12.20 8.94 5.15
CA THR A 79 -12.19 10.39 4.98
C THR A 79 -11.08 10.78 4.02
N LEU A 80 -11.43 11.46 2.92
CA LEU A 80 -10.47 12.05 1.99
C LEU A 80 -10.21 13.49 2.43
N LEU A 81 -8.96 13.81 2.73
CA LEU A 81 -8.51 15.17 3.07
C LEU A 81 -7.44 15.62 2.09
N ASP A 82 -7.53 16.85 1.60
CA ASP A 82 -6.52 17.42 0.69
C ASP A 82 -5.18 17.63 1.40
N ASP A 83 -5.20 17.94 2.70
CA ASP A 83 -4.03 18.11 3.55
C ASP A 83 -3.83 16.93 4.53
N TYR A 84 -4.09 15.72 4.03
CA TYR A 84 -4.12 14.52 4.86
C TYR A 84 -2.81 14.28 5.64
N VAL A 85 -1.65 14.69 5.10
CA VAL A 85 -0.34 14.48 5.72
C VAL A 85 -0.14 15.24 7.04
N HIS A 86 -0.90 16.33 7.26
CA HIS A 86 -0.89 17.11 8.50
C HIS A 86 -2.03 16.71 9.45
N SER A 87 -2.86 15.74 9.07
CA SER A 87 -3.97 15.30 9.90
C SER A 87 -3.50 14.45 11.08
N LYS A 88 -4.23 14.56 12.20
CA LYS A 88 -4.07 13.66 13.35
C LYS A 88 -4.27 12.19 12.95
N ALA A 89 -5.21 11.92 12.04
CA ALA A 89 -5.48 10.61 11.48
C ALA A 89 -4.24 10.01 10.79
N TYR A 90 -3.47 10.80 10.05
CA TYR A 90 -2.23 10.35 9.41
C TYR A 90 -1.15 9.98 10.44
N ARG A 91 -0.95 10.81 11.46
CA ARG A 91 -0.07 10.47 12.60
C ARG A 91 -0.54 9.19 13.32
N ALA A 92 -1.85 9.02 13.50
CA ALA A 92 -2.41 7.84 14.12
C ALA A 92 -2.11 6.56 13.31
N LEU A 93 -2.23 6.61 11.97
CA LEU A 93 -1.88 5.48 11.10
C LEU A 93 -0.42 5.05 11.24
N ILE A 94 0.49 6.01 11.38
CA ILE A 94 1.92 5.73 11.55
C ILE A 94 2.21 5.15 12.93
N ALA A 95 1.67 5.75 13.99
CA ALA A 95 1.80 5.22 15.34
C ALA A 95 1.18 3.81 15.47
N GLY A 96 0.06 3.55 14.79
CA GLY A 96 -0.54 2.22 14.69
C GLY A 96 0.36 1.22 13.97
N ALA A 97 1.01 1.62 12.87
CA ALA A 97 1.97 0.77 12.17
C ALA A 97 3.22 0.46 13.03
N LEU A 98 3.74 1.44 13.78
CA LEU A 98 4.82 1.24 14.74
C LEU A 98 4.42 0.27 15.86
N HIS A 99 3.21 0.43 16.43
CA HIS A 99 2.68 -0.49 17.42
C HIS A 99 2.66 -1.93 16.89
N MET A 100 2.14 -2.14 15.68
CA MET A 100 2.10 -3.48 15.06
C MET A 100 3.51 -4.05 14.84
N ALA A 101 4.46 -3.20 14.44
CA ALA A 101 5.85 -3.61 14.28
C ALA A 101 6.49 -4.06 15.60
N PHE A 102 6.29 -3.32 16.68
CA PHE A 102 6.80 -3.67 18.01
C PHE A 102 6.11 -4.90 18.60
N LYS A 103 4.80 -5.05 18.35
CA LYS A 103 4.05 -6.26 18.72
C LYS A 103 4.62 -7.50 18.04
N GLU A 104 4.87 -7.43 16.74
CA GLU A 104 5.44 -8.54 15.95
C GLU A 104 6.88 -8.87 16.39
N LEU A 105 7.71 -7.86 16.64
CA LEU A 105 9.09 -8.08 17.09
C LEU A 105 9.19 -8.54 18.55
N GLY A 106 8.12 -8.41 19.34
CA GLY A 106 8.15 -8.71 20.76
C GLY A 106 9.03 -7.76 21.59
N VAL A 107 9.30 -6.56 21.09
CA VAL A 107 10.12 -5.55 21.76
C VAL A 107 9.57 -4.15 21.51
N MET A 108 9.54 -3.33 22.56
CA MET A 108 9.19 -1.92 22.48
C MET A 108 10.46 -1.10 22.27
N LEU A 109 10.48 -0.26 21.24
CA LEU A 109 11.60 0.64 20.96
C LEU A 109 11.12 2.08 21.07
N GLU A 110 11.98 2.95 21.60
CA GLU A 110 11.71 4.39 21.71
C GLU A 110 12.33 5.18 20.54
N ARG A 111 12.86 4.47 19.53
CA ARG A 111 13.53 5.08 18.37
C ARG A 111 13.30 4.31 17.08
N VAL A 112 13.14 5.06 15.99
CA VAL A 112 13.28 4.62 14.60
C VAL A 112 14.54 5.25 14.03
N ASP A 113 15.54 4.47 13.68
CA ASP A 113 16.82 4.98 13.15
C ASP A 113 16.63 5.60 11.76
N ALA A 114 15.83 4.96 10.93
CA ALA A 114 15.51 5.45 9.60
C ALA A 114 14.06 5.14 9.23
N LEU A 115 13.32 6.19 8.88
CA LEU A 115 11.96 6.13 8.36
C LEU A 115 11.93 6.66 6.93
N ALA A 116 11.45 5.84 6.00
CA ALA A 116 11.16 6.27 4.64
C ALA A 116 9.65 6.26 4.39
N VAL A 117 9.10 7.38 3.92
CA VAL A 117 7.66 7.55 3.63
C VAL A 117 7.42 7.96 2.18
N GLY A 118 6.26 7.59 1.65
CA GLY A 118 5.84 7.91 0.28
C GLY A 118 4.86 9.06 0.17
N LEU A 119 4.96 9.84 -0.91
CA LEU A 119 3.92 10.76 -1.38
C LEU A 119 3.54 10.45 -2.84
N PRO A 120 2.27 10.66 -3.24
CA PRO A 120 1.90 10.68 -4.64
C PRO A 120 2.76 11.69 -5.42
N VAL A 121 3.08 11.37 -6.69
CA VAL A 121 4.00 12.19 -7.51
C VAL A 121 3.53 13.65 -7.63
N TYR A 122 2.24 13.87 -7.83
CA TYR A 122 1.66 15.21 -7.98
C TYR A 122 1.74 16.05 -6.68
N SER A 123 1.71 15.39 -5.52
CA SER A 123 1.81 16.06 -4.21
C SER A 123 3.25 16.19 -3.71
N PHE A 124 4.20 15.45 -4.28
CA PHE A 124 5.56 15.33 -3.77
C PHE A 124 6.27 16.68 -3.64
N GLY A 125 6.25 17.50 -4.70
CA GLY A 125 6.92 18.81 -4.69
C GLY A 125 6.36 19.78 -3.63
N LYS A 126 5.06 19.69 -3.34
CA LYS A 126 4.37 20.57 -2.39
C LYS A 126 4.51 20.10 -0.94
N LEU A 127 4.40 18.80 -0.69
CA LEU A 127 4.26 18.24 0.66
C LEU A 127 5.54 17.59 1.21
N ARG A 128 6.60 17.44 0.41
CA ARG A 128 7.83 16.74 0.82
C ARG A 128 8.44 17.30 2.09
N GLU A 129 8.71 18.61 2.13
CA GLU A 129 9.43 19.22 3.25
C GLU A 129 8.56 19.26 4.51
N SER A 130 7.27 19.59 4.36
CA SER A 130 6.34 19.62 5.48
C SER A 130 6.10 18.21 6.06
N LEU A 131 5.93 17.18 5.23
CA LEU A 131 5.86 15.80 5.68
C LEU A 131 7.16 15.38 6.38
N SER A 132 8.33 15.77 5.86
CA SER A 132 9.62 15.46 6.51
C SER A 132 9.70 16.03 7.92
N GLN A 133 9.23 17.26 8.12
CA GLN A 133 9.15 17.90 9.43
C GLN A 133 8.15 17.18 10.36
N GLU A 134 6.96 16.83 9.86
CA GLU A 134 5.97 16.08 10.65
C GLU A 134 6.49 14.73 11.12
N MET A 135 7.21 13.99 10.26
CA MET A 135 7.76 12.68 10.60
C MET A 135 8.91 12.73 11.61
N ARG A 136 9.52 13.90 11.83
CA ARG A 136 10.56 14.08 12.87
C ARG A 136 9.96 14.37 14.25
N LYS A 137 8.67 14.71 14.34
CA LYS A 137 8.00 14.89 15.64
C LYS A 137 7.82 13.52 16.30
N PRO A 138 8.11 13.37 17.61
CA PRO A 138 7.93 12.10 18.31
C PRO A 138 6.52 11.54 18.17
N PHE A 139 6.36 10.23 18.06
CA PHE A 139 5.07 9.55 18.01
C PHE A 139 4.75 8.95 19.37
N LEU A 140 3.56 9.22 19.92
CA LEU A 140 3.09 8.48 21.09
C LEU A 140 2.54 7.13 20.61
N VAL A 141 3.27 6.07 20.89
CA VAL A 141 2.95 4.72 20.43
C VAL A 141 2.46 3.89 21.63
N PRO A 142 1.23 3.34 21.59
CA PRO A 142 0.73 2.43 22.61
C PRO A 142 1.62 1.19 22.72
N VAL A 143 1.98 0.79 23.94
CA VAL A 143 2.78 -0.40 24.19
C VAL A 143 1.89 -1.64 24.03
N PRO A 144 2.28 -2.62 23.20
CA PRO A 144 1.55 -3.88 23.05
C PRO A 144 1.30 -4.54 24.41
N LEU A 145 0.09 -5.07 24.62
CA LEU A 145 -0.33 -5.64 25.91
C LEU A 145 0.67 -6.68 26.45
N SER A 146 1.20 -7.53 25.58
CA SER A 146 2.22 -8.54 25.90
C SER A 146 3.55 -7.96 26.40
N LEU A 147 3.83 -6.68 26.14
CA LEU A 147 5.09 -6.01 26.47
C LEU A 147 4.95 -5.03 27.64
N ARG A 148 3.72 -4.66 28.04
CA ARG A 148 3.48 -3.63 29.08
C ARG A 148 4.10 -3.97 30.42
N ALA A 149 4.00 -5.23 30.86
CA ALA A 149 4.59 -5.66 32.14
C ALA A 149 6.12 -5.52 32.14
N ALA A 150 6.78 -5.83 31.02
CA ALA A 150 8.23 -5.71 30.89
C ALA A 150 8.70 -4.26 30.68
N PHE A 151 7.92 -3.46 29.96
CA PHE A 151 8.26 -2.07 29.64
C PHE A 151 7.89 -1.07 30.76
N GLY A 152 6.88 -1.41 31.58
CA GLY A 152 6.45 -0.61 32.74
C GLY A 152 5.57 0.61 32.42
N ARG A 153 5.15 0.79 31.16
CA ARG A 153 4.30 1.91 30.70
C ARG A 153 3.28 1.43 29.66
N ASP A 154 2.15 2.13 29.55
CA ASP A 154 1.11 1.85 28.55
C ASP A 154 1.40 2.45 27.17
N ALA A 155 2.29 3.44 27.08
CA ALA A 155 2.71 4.10 25.86
C ALA A 155 4.19 4.54 25.95
N ALA A 156 4.84 4.69 24.80
CA ALA A 156 6.17 5.29 24.69
C ALA A 156 6.20 6.40 23.65
N LEU A 157 7.07 7.38 23.87
CA LEU A 157 7.42 8.36 22.85
C LEU A 157 8.51 7.75 21.96
N VAL A 158 8.22 7.68 20.66
CA VAL A 158 9.11 7.10 19.65
C VAL A 158 9.65 8.20 18.78
N GLU A 159 10.96 8.39 18.83
CA GLU A 159 11.67 9.41 18.05
C GLU A 159 12.15 8.86 16.71
N VAL A 160 12.16 9.68 15.67
CA VAL A 160 12.68 9.30 14.35
C VAL A 160 13.96 10.05 14.06
N LYS A 161 15.09 9.33 14.00
CA LYS A 161 16.41 9.93 13.80
C LYS A 161 16.61 10.44 12.38
N THR A 162 16.27 9.61 11.38
CA THR A 162 16.45 9.96 9.97
C THR A 162 15.15 9.77 9.21
N VAL A 163 14.73 10.78 8.45
CA VAL A 163 13.52 10.73 7.62
C VAL A 163 13.89 10.93 6.16
N ARG A 164 13.31 10.12 5.27
CA ARG A 164 13.31 10.34 3.83
C ARG A 164 11.91 10.27 3.26
N VAL A 165 11.53 11.32 2.54
CA VAL A 165 10.29 11.35 1.78
C VAL A 165 10.62 11.02 0.33
N MET A 166 9.86 10.11 -0.28
CA MET A 166 10.07 9.63 -1.65
C MET A 166 8.78 9.73 -2.47
N PRO A 167 8.86 9.95 -3.80
CA PRO A 167 7.71 9.73 -4.67
C PRO A 167 7.30 8.26 -4.60
N GLN A 168 6.00 7.98 -4.57
CA GLN A 168 5.49 6.62 -4.41
C GLN A 168 6.06 5.60 -5.40
N PRO A 169 6.08 5.87 -6.72
CA PRO A 169 6.59 4.92 -7.71
C PRO A 169 8.08 4.58 -7.54
N PHE A 170 8.85 5.47 -6.89
CA PHE A 170 10.27 5.21 -6.62
C PHE A 170 10.45 4.07 -5.62
N GLY A 171 9.44 3.78 -4.78
CA GLY A 171 9.44 2.62 -3.91
C GLY A 171 9.51 1.33 -4.73
N ALA A 172 8.53 1.05 -5.58
CA ALA A 172 8.54 -0.12 -6.44
C ALA A 172 9.81 -0.20 -7.32
N MET A 173 10.26 0.93 -7.87
CA MET A 173 11.53 0.99 -8.61
C MET A 173 12.74 0.57 -7.77
N THR A 174 12.83 1.07 -6.53
CA THR A 174 13.92 0.75 -5.60
C THR A 174 13.90 -0.73 -5.23
N ASP A 175 12.70 -1.30 -5.02
CA ASP A 175 12.58 -2.73 -4.78
C ASP A 175 12.99 -3.56 -5.99
N TRP A 176 12.58 -3.19 -7.19
CA TRP A 176 13.00 -3.88 -8.42
C TRP A 176 14.52 -3.84 -8.59
N ARG A 177 15.13 -2.64 -8.55
CA ARG A 177 16.59 -2.47 -8.72
C ARG A 177 17.41 -3.27 -7.71
N SER A 178 16.91 -3.41 -6.49
CA SER A 178 17.59 -4.18 -5.44
C SER A 178 17.66 -5.69 -5.68
N ARG A 179 16.91 -6.19 -6.67
CA ARG A 179 16.84 -7.62 -7.04
C ARG A 179 17.69 -7.95 -8.26
N LEU A 180 18.19 -6.93 -8.96
CA LEU A 180 19.01 -7.11 -10.13
C LEU A 180 20.45 -7.41 -9.70
N THR A 181 21.13 -8.27 -10.46
CA THR A 181 22.56 -8.56 -10.28
C THR A 181 23.43 -7.38 -10.72
N ALA A 182 22.97 -6.60 -11.70
CA ALA A 182 23.58 -5.36 -12.16
C ALA A 182 22.50 -4.26 -12.27
N PRO A 183 22.83 -3.01 -11.94
CA PRO A 183 21.89 -1.91 -12.15
C PRO A 183 21.56 -1.73 -13.64
N PRO A 184 20.32 -1.30 -13.99
CA PRO A 184 20.01 -0.90 -15.36
C PRO A 184 20.86 0.31 -15.74
N ALA A 185 21.01 0.57 -17.04
CA ALA A 185 21.71 1.78 -17.48
C ALA A 185 20.90 3.02 -17.08
N ASP A 186 21.56 4.12 -16.76
CA ASP A 186 20.87 5.38 -16.42
C ASP A 186 20.05 5.94 -17.59
N THR A 187 20.37 5.51 -18.82
CA THR A 187 19.63 5.81 -20.04
C THR A 187 18.35 4.99 -20.21
N ASP A 188 18.23 3.86 -19.50
CA ASP A 188 17.09 2.96 -19.63
C ASP A 188 15.82 3.63 -19.13
N VAL A 189 14.76 3.49 -19.91
CA VAL A 189 13.43 3.93 -19.53
C VAL A 189 12.67 2.77 -18.92
N VAL A 190 12.35 2.90 -17.64
CA VAL A 190 11.65 1.88 -16.87
C VAL A 190 10.29 2.42 -16.47
N ILE A 191 9.25 1.63 -16.74
CA ILE A 191 7.87 1.94 -16.36
C ILE A 191 7.45 1.06 -15.18
N VAL A 192 6.90 1.66 -14.14
CA VAL A 192 6.21 0.96 -13.06
C VAL A 192 4.71 1.13 -13.27
N ALA A 193 4.00 0.03 -13.51
CA ALA A 193 2.53 -0.02 -13.48
C ALA A 193 2.08 -0.47 -12.08
N ASP A 194 1.19 0.30 -11.46
CA ASP A 194 0.66 0.12 -10.10
C ASP A 194 -0.88 0.07 -10.14
N PRO A 195 -1.49 -1.02 -10.62
CA PRO A 195 -2.94 -1.21 -10.55
C PRO A 195 -3.42 -1.23 -9.10
N GLY A 196 -4.30 -0.30 -8.77
CA GLY A 196 -5.06 -0.25 -7.53
C GLY A 196 -6.50 -0.74 -7.70
N TYR A 197 -7.29 -0.59 -6.63
CA TYR A 197 -8.72 -0.92 -6.68
C TYR A 197 -9.51 0.08 -7.53
N LYS A 198 -9.21 1.38 -7.41
CA LYS A 198 -9.93 2.46 -8.11
C LYS A 198 -9.24 2.93 -9.39
N THR A 199 -7.91 2.97 -9.41
CA THR A 199 -7.13 3.53 -10.52
C THR A 199 -6.15 2.49 -11.06
N PHE A 200 -5.78 2.66 -12.33
CA PHE A 200 -4.62 2.01 -12.92
C PHE A 200 -3.60 3.09 -13.26
N ASP A 201 -2.52 3.16 -12.47
CA ASP A 201 -1.48 4.17 -12.62
C ASP A 201 -0.22 3.56 -13.24
N TRP A 202 0.51 4.32 -14.05
CA TRP A 202 1.86 3.95 -14.46
C TRP A 202 2.79 5.16 -14.52
N PHE A 203 4.04 4.93 -14.15
CA PHE A 203 5.06 5.97 -14.06
C PHE A 203 6.33 5.54 -14.75
N ALA A 204 6.78 6.35 -15.70
CA ALA A 204 8.01 6.14 -16.44
C ALA A 204 9.15 6.95 -15.84
N MET A 205 10.34 6.35 -15.79
CA MET A 205 11.55 6.97 -15.28
C MET A 205 12.74 6.65 -16.17
N ARG A 206 13.64 7.62 -16.34
CA ARG A 206 14.98 7.44 -16.89
C ARG A 206 16.00 7.81 -15.82
N GLY A 207 16.76 6.83 -15.33
CA GLY A 207 17.63 7.02 -14.16
C GLY A 207 16.81 7.41 -12.91
N HIS A 208 16.91 8.68 -12.50
CA HIS A 208 16.15 9.26 -11.37
C HIS A 208 15.14 10.34 -11.81
N VAL A 209 15.00 10.56 -13.12
CA VAL A 209 14.15 11.60 -13.70
C VAL A 209 12.86 10.96 -14.19
N THR A 210 11.72 11.52 -13.77
CA THR A 210 10.40 11.12 -14.27
C THR A 210 10.27 11.50 -15.75
N VAL A 211 9.62 10.66 -16.55
CA VAL A 211 9.28 10.94 -17.96
C VAL A 211 7.76 11.15 -18.04
N PRO A 212 7.26 12.40 -17.94
CA PRO A 212 5.82 12.68 -17.84
C PRO A 212 5.03 12.19 -19.05
N ASP A 213 5.57 12.36 -20.26
CA ASP A 213 4.91 11.94 -21.50
C ASP A 213 4.65 10.43 -21.59
N LEU A 214 5.39 9.62 -20.82
CA LEU A 214 5.23 8.17 -20.72
C LEU A 214 4.55 7.73 -19.43
N SER A 215 4.11 8.67 -18.58
CA SER A 215 3.41 8.40 -17.33
C SER A 215 1.92 8.71 -17.50
N GLY A 216 1.07 8.07 -16.73
CA GLY A 216 -0.37 8.31 -16.80
C GLY A 216 -1.17 7.52 -15.79
N ALA A 217 -2.46 7.77 -15.80
CA ALA A 217 -3.43 7.13 -14.94
C ALA A 217 -4.76 6.96 -15.68
N PHE A 218 -5.48 5.89 -15.37
CA PHE A 218 -6.88 5.73 -15.75
C PHE A 218 -7.73 5.55 -14.50
N ASP A 219 -8.89 6.21 -14.49
CA ASP A 219 -9.99 5.82 -13.62
C ASP A 219 -10.46 4.43 -14.04
N GLY A 220 -10.61 3.51 -13.09
CA GLY A 220 -10.99 2.13 -13.35
C GLY A 220 -9.84 1.13 -13.20
N GLY A 221 -9.57 0.77 -11.94
CA GLY A 221 -8.70 -0.35 -11.56
C GLY A 221 -9.47 -1.66 -11.48
N VAL A 222 -9.17 -2.48 -10.46
CA VAL A 222 -9.87 -3.76 -10.22
C VAL A 222 -11.39 -3.59 -10.12
N SER A 223 -11.87 -2.47 -9.56
CA SER A 223 -13.31 -2.21 -9.43
C SER A 223 -14.05 -2.06 -10.76
N GLU A 224 -13.42 -1.61 -11.85
CA GLU A 224 -14.05 -1.60 -13.18
C GLU A 224 -14.28 -3.04 -13.66
N LEU A 225 -13.30 -3.92 -13.43
CA LEU A 225 -13.39 -5.34 -13.77
C LEU A 225 -14.52 -6.03 -12.99
N LEU A 226 -14.58 -5.79 -11.68
CA LEU A 226 -15.63 -6.35 -10.82
C LEU A 226 -17.02 -5.84 -11.18
N ARG A 227 -17.17 -4.58 -11.62
CA ARG A 227 -18.45 -4.04 -12.12
C ARG A 227 -18.89 -4.71 -13.42
N ALA A 228 -17.96 -5.04 -14.31
CA ALA A 228 -18.28 -5.80 -15.51
C ALA A 228 -18.80 -7.22 -15.16
N VAL A 229 -18.14 -7.89 -14.21
CA VAL A 229 -18.60 -9.19 -13.69
C VAL A 229 -19.97 -9.06 -13.01
N SER A 230 -20.17 -8.06 -12.15
CA SER A 230 -21.45 -7.79 -11.50
C SER A 230 -22.58 -7.63 -12.52
N SER A 231 -22.33 -6.91 -13.62
CA SER A 231 -23.30 -6.73 -14.71
C SER A 231 -23.65 -8.07 -15.39
N ASP A 232 -22.66 -8.94 -15.61
CA ASP A 232 -22.86 -10.27 -16.18
C ASP A 232 -23.63 -11.21 -15.22
N VAL A 233 -23.31 -11.15 -13.92
CA VAL A 233 -24.02 -11.90 -12.86
C VAL A 233 -25.48 -11.48 -12.81
N ILE A 234 -25.78 -10.18 -12.75
CA ILE A 234 -27.17 -9.67 -12.71
C ILE A 234 -27.95 -10.10 -13.96
N ARG A 235 -27.30 -10.12 -15.13
CA ARG A 235 -27.96 -10.58 -16.36
C ARG A 235 -28.36 -12.06 -16.31
N LYS A 236 -27.54 -12.92 -15.68
CA LYS A 236 -27.82 -14.36 -15.54
C LYS A 236 -28.69 -14.70 -14.33
N HIS A 237 -28.56 -13.91 -13.27
CA HIS A 237 -29.26 -14.06 -11.99
C HIS A 237 -29.91 -12.73 -11.56
N PRO A 238 -31.04 -12.32 -12.20
CA PRO A 238 -31.65 -11.01 -11.95
C PRO A 238 -32.08 -10.76 -10.50
N ASN A 239 -32.34 -11.83 -9.74
CA ASN A 239 -32.75 -11.78 -8.34
C ASN A 239 -31.55 -11.79 -7.36
N ALA A 240 -30.32 -11.64 -7.86
CA ALA A 240 -29.09 -11.69 -7.07
C ALA A 240 -28.24 -10.41 -7.24
N PRO A 241 -28.70 -9.23 -6.77
CA PRO A 241 -27.84 -8.06 -6.71
C PRO A 241 -26.74 -8.30 -5.67
N LEU A 242 -25.49 -8.37 -6.13
CA LEU A 242 -24.32 -8.60 -5.27
C LEU A 242 -23.45 -7.34 -5.24
N ASP A 243 -22.94 -7.00 -4.06
CA ASP A 243 -21.91 -5.96 -3.93
C ASP A 243 -20.56 -6.43 -4.50
N LEU A 244 -19.64 -5.50 -4.76
CA LEU A 244 -18.36 -5.81 -5.41
C LEU A 244 -17.47 -6.73 -4.54
N GLN A 245 -17.60 -6.67 -3.22
CA GLN A 245 -16.83 -7.52 -2.31
C GLN A 245 -17.30 -8.97 -2.44
N THR A 246 -18.60 -9.21 -2.50
CA THR A 246 -19.20 -10.52 -2.72
C THR A 246 -18.82 -11.08 -4.09
N ILE A 247 -18.74 -10.23 -5.12
CA ILE A 247 -18.24 -10.63 -6.45
C ILE A 247 -16.77 -11.05 -6.38
N GLU A 248 -15.92 -10.27 -5.71
CA GLU A 248 -14.50 -10.56 -5.52
C GLU A 248 -14.28 -11.88 -4.76
N ASP A 249 -14.98 -12.06 -3.64
CA ASP A 249 -15.00 -13.31 -2.86
C ASP A 249 -15.47 -14.51 -3.70
N GLY A 250 -16.46 -14.29 -4.56
CA GLY A 250 -16.96 -15.31 -5.47
C GLY A 250 -15.91 -15.72 -6.49
N LEU A 251 -15.21 -14.77 -7.11
CA LEU A 251 -14.13 -15.02 -8.06
C LEU A 251 -12.95 -15.76 -7.43
N ASP A 252 -12.65 -15.51 -6.15
CA ASP A 252 -11.59 -16.21 -5.40
C ASP A 252 -12.00 -17.63 -5.00
N ARG A 253 -13.22 -17.80 -4.46
CA ARG A 253 -13.71 -19.10 -3.96
C ARG A 253 -14.28 -20.01 -5.04
N GLY A 254 -14.56 -19.47 -6.23
CA GLY A 254 -15.15 -20.16 -7.36
C GLY A 254 -16.67 -20.36 -7.25
N LYS A 255 -17.22 -20.75 -6.11
CA LYS A 255 -18.67 -20.94 -5.93
C LYS A 255 -19.17 -20.33 -4.63
N LEU A 256 -20.32 -19.65 -4.70
CA LEU A 256 -21.03 -19.13 -3.53
C LEU A 256 -22.50 -19.54 -3.56
N SER A 257 -23.06 -19.81 -2.37
CA SER A 257 -24.48 -20.15 -2.18
C SER A 257 -25.24 -18.94 -1.63
N PHE A 258 -26.35 -18.61 -2.27
CA PHE A 258 -27.20 -17.49 -1.90
C PHE A 258 -28.63 -17.97 -1.61
N VAL A 259 -29.19 -17.51 -0.50
CA VAL A 259 -30.57 -17.84 -0.11
C VAL A 259 -31.54 -17.29 -1.16
N GLY A 260 -32.46 -18.12 -1.65
CA GLY A 260 -33.45 -17.73 -2.67
C GLY A 260 -32.94 -17.65 -4.11
N VAL A 261 -31.63 -17.83 -4.33
CA VAL A 261 -31.00 -17.80 -5.67
C VAL A 261 -30.35 -19.16 -6.00
N GLY A 262 -29.78 -19.84 -5.00
CA GLY A 262 -29.02 -21.07 -5.19
C GLY A 262 -27.50 -20.81 -5.31
N VAL A 263 -26.79 -21.75 -5.94
CA VAL A 263 -25.34 -21.66 -6.12
C VAL A 263 -25.02 -20.86 -7.39
N ILE A 264 -24.16 -19.85 -7.27
CA ILE A 264 -23.56 -19.15 -8.40
C ILE A 264 -22.13 -19.66 -8.57
N ASP A 265 -21.80 -20.12 -9.79
CA ASP A 265 -20.45 -20.50 -10.19
C ASP A 265 -19.73 -19.30 -10.82
N PHE A 266 -18.78 -18.73 -10.09
CA PHE A 266 -18.02 -17.56 -10.50
C PHE A 266 -16.87 -17.88 -11.46
N SER A 267 -16.50 -19.15 -11.61
CA SER A 267 -15.47 -19.55 -12.57
C SER A 267 -15.87 -19.19 -14.01
N GLU A 268 -17.17 -19.09 -14.30
CA GLU A 268 -17.74 -18.68 -15.58
C GLU A 268 -17.40 -17.22 -15.95
N TYR A 269 -17.17 -16.35 -14.98
CA TYR A 269 -16.92 -14.92 -15.21
C TYR A 269 -15.43 -14.56 -15.28
N GLN A 270 -14.52 -15.54 -15.18
CA GLN A 270 -13.07 -15.34 -15.33
C GLN A 270 -12.73 -14.72 -16.69
N GLN A 271 -13.45 -15.08 -17.75
CA GLN A 271 -13.23 -14.50 -19.06
C GLN A 271 -13.64 -13.02 -19.13
N THR A 272 -14.64 -12.59 -18.35
CA THR A 272 -15.03 -11.18 -18.25
C THR A 272 -13.93 -10.37 -17.57
N MET A 273 -13.34 -10.89 -16.49
CA MET A 273 -12.18 -10.27 -15.82
C MET A 273 -11.01 -10.11 -16.80
N ARG A 274 -10.64 -11.17 -17.52
CA ARG A 274 -9.54 -11.14 -18.51
C ARG A 274 -9.77 -10.11 -19.61
N ARG A 275 -11.00 -10.03 -20.15
CA ARG A 275 -11.34 -9.05 -21.20
C ARG A 275 -11.23 -7.62 -20.69
N GLY A 276 -11.76 -7.35 -19.49
CA GLY A 276 -11.65 -6.02 -18.88
C GLY A 276 -10.20 -5.63 -18.62
N ALA A 277 -9.39 -6.55 -18.07
CA ALA A 277 -7.97 -6.30 -17.84
C ALA A 277 -7.23 -6.00 -19.15
N LEU A 278 -7.49 -6.77 -20.20
CA LEU A 278 -6.91 -6.54 -21.53
C LEU A 278 -7.30 -5.19 -22.12
N GLN A 279 -8.55 -4.74 -21.92
CA GLN A 279 -8.99 -3.43 -22.38
C GLN A 279 -8.22 -2.29 -21.68
N VAL A 280 -8.08 -2.35 -20.35
CA VAL A 280 -7.33 -1.35 -19.58
C VAL A 280 -5.86 -1.32 -20.02
N VAL A 281 -5.23 -2.49 -20.13
CA VAL A 281 -3.83 -2.59 -20.55
C VAL A 281 -3.62 -2.09 -21.99
N ARG A 282 -4.56 -2.35 -22.89
CA ARG A 282 -4.53 -1.80 -24.26
C ARG A 282 -4.61 -0.28 -24.28
N ARG A 283 -5.43 0.34 -23.42
CA ARG A 283 -5.46 1.80 -23.28
C ARG A 283 -4.08 2.34 -22.88
N MET A 284 -3.38 1.68 -21.97
CA MET A 284 -1.99 2.05 -21.61
C MET A 284 -1.06 1.89 -22.82
N ALA A 285 -1.13 0.77 -23.52
CA ALA A 285 -0.32 0.52 -24.71
C ALA A 285 -0.54 1.57 -25.80
N ASP A 286 -1.78 2.00 -26.05
CA ASP A 286 -2.10 3.06 -27.00
C ASP A 286 -1.44 4.40 -26.62
N VAL A 287 -1.43 4.75 -25.33
CA VAL A 287 -0.75 5.96 -24.83
C VAL A 287 0.75 5.86 -25.07
N LEU A 288 1.36 4.72 -24.73
CA LEU A 288 2.80 4.50 -24.92
C LEU A 288 3.18 4.49 -26.41
N GLN A 289 2.38 3.86 -27.27
CA GLN A 289 2.64 3.76 -28.71
C GLN A 289 2.68 5.13 -29.38
N ARG A 290 1.84 6.08 -28.96
CA ARG A 290 1.86 7.47 -29.47
C ARG A 290 3.19 8.19 -29.18
N GLN A 291 3.98 7.71 -28.22
CA GLN A 291 5.27 8.28 -27.85
C GLN A 291 6.48 7.43 -28.26
N GLN A 292 6.28 6.23 -28.82
CA GLN A 292 7.36 5.28 -29.14
C GLN A 292 8.41 5.84 -30.11
N ASN A 293 8.01 6.72 -31.04
CA ASN A 293 8.94 7.36 -31.97
C ASN A 293 9.87 8.40 -31.28
N LYS A 294 9.59 8.76 -30.03
CA LYS A 294 10.35 9.74 -29.25
C LYS A 294 11.19 9.08 -28.15
N VAL A 295 10.66 8.03 -27.53
CA VAL A 295 11.28 7.37 -26.39
C VAL A 295 11.01 5.87 -26.44
N ARG A 296 12.08 5.08 -26.46
CA ARG A 296 12.03 3.63 -26.27
C ARG A 296 11.81 3.31 -24.78
N VAL A 297 10.97 2.32 -24.50
CA VAL A 297 10.79 1.73 -23.17
C VAL A 297 11.62 0.45 -23.08
N ASP A 298 12.43 0.33 -22.04
CA ASP A 298 13.39 -0.78 -21.90
C ASP A 298 12.89 -1.84 -20.92
N HIS A 299 12.16 -1.43 -19.88
CA HIS A 299 11.64 -2.33 -18.86
C HIS A 299 10.25 -1.91 -18.37
N LEU A 300 9.39 -2.90 -18.12
CA LEU A 300 8.08 -2.74 -17.52
C LEU A 300 8.00 -3.56 -16.23
N ILE A 301 7.57 -2.92 -15.15
CA ILE A 301 7.45 -3.49 -13.82
C ILE A 301 5.97 -3.47 -13.44
N LEU A 302 5.45 -4.60 -12.97
CA LEU A 302 4.11 -4.67 -12.39
C LEU A 302 4.20 -4.72 -10.86
N ALA A 303 3.58 -3.72 -10.24
CA ALA A 303 3.43 -3.52 -8.80
C ALA A 303 1.92 -3.45 -8.45
N GLY A 304 1.58 -3.04 -7.22
CA GLY A 304 0.21 -2.71 -6.86
C GLY A 304 -0.67 -3.85 -6.40
N GLY A 305 -1.76 -3.51 -5.69
CA GLY A 305 -2.69 -4.49 -5.13
C GLY A 305 -3.42 -5.31 -6.19
N GLY A 306 -3.69 -4.71 -7.35
CA GLY A 306 -4.42 -5.34 -8.44
C GLY A 306 -3.56 -6.16 -9.40
N ALA A 307 -2.25 -6.27 -9.18
CA ALA A 307 -1.31 -6.88 -10.13
C ALA A 307 -1.76 -8.24 -10.69
N ALA A 308 -2.25 -9.13 -9.83
CA ALA A 308 -2.68 -10.47 -10.23
C ALA A 308 -3.78 -10.46 -11.30
N TYR A 309 -4.67 -9.46 -11.28
CA TYR A 309 -5.75 -9.32 -12.27
C TYR A 309 -5.24 -8.84 -13.65
N PHE A 310 -4.08 -8.18 -13.70
CA PHE A 310 -3.56 -7.56 -14.92
C PHE A 310 -2.34 -8.27 -15.49
N GLU A 311 -1.69 -9.18 -14.75
CA GLU A 311 -0.45 -9.83 -15.20
C GLU A 311 -0.57 -10.50 -16.56
N GLU A 312 -1.59 -11.33 -16.77
CA GLU A 312 -1.82 -12.04 -18.04
C GLU A 312 -1.97 -11.05 -19.21
N ALA A 313 -2.78 -10.01 -19.02
CA ALA A 313 -3.01 -8.96 -20.01
C ALA A 313 -1.75 -8.13 -20.32
N MET A 314 -0.96 -7.80 -19.30
CA MET A 314 0.31 -7.08 -19.44
C MET A 314 1.32 -7.89 -20.23
N ARG A 315 1.48 -9.19 -19.91
CA ARG A 315 2.38 -10.10 -20.64
C ARG A 315 1.98 -10.26 -22.10
N ALA A 316 0.68 -10.40 -22.37
CA ALA A 316 0.16 -10.54 -23.72
C ALA A 316 0.36 -9.26 -24.55
N THR A 317 0.06 -8.09 -23.96
CA THR A 317 0.08 -6.81 -24.68
C THR A 317 1.51 -6.30 -24.92
N PHE A 318 2.40 -6.45 -23.95
CA PHE A 318 3.80 -6.03 -24.05
C PHE A 318 4.75 -7.20 -24.34
N SER A 319 4.29 -8.15 -25.16
CA SER A 319 5.10 -9.29 -25.59
C SER A 319 6.40 -8.82 -26.27
N GLY A 320 7.53 -9.37 -25.83
CA GLY A 320 8.87 -8.98 -26.30
C GLY A 320 9.54 -7.84 -25.53
N MET A 321 8.84 -7.18 -24.59
CA MET A 321 9.45 -6.23 -23.65
C MET A 321 9.96 -6.95 -22.39
N ASN A 322 11.04 -6.45 -21.79
CA ASN A 322 11.48 -6.95 -20.49
C ASN A 322 10.43 -6.63 -19.43
N PHE A 323 9.77 -7.66 -18.90
CA PHE A 323 8.66 -7.53 -17.97
C PHE A 323 8.96 -8.24 -16.65
N SER A 324 8.80 -7.53 -15.54
CA SER A 324 9.01 -8.05 -14.18
C SER A 324 7.77 -7.85 -13.32
N VAL A 325 7.31 -8.90 -12.65
CA VAL A 325 6.28 -8.78 -11.60
C VAL A 325 6.99 -8.82 -10.25
N LEU A 326 6.76 -7.80 -9.42
CA LEU A 326 7.40 -7.75 -8.10
C LEU A 326 6.75 -8.77 -7.15
N PRO A 327 7.51 -9.40 -6.23
CA PRO A 327 6.89 -10.32 -5.28
C PRO A 327 6.01 -9.55 -4.30
N ARG A 328 4.84 -10.13 -3.97
CA ARG A 328 3.75 -9.44 -3.26
C ARG A 328 3.62 -7.98 -3.74
N PRO A 329 3.18 -7.77 -5.00
CA PRO A 329 3.17 -6.47 -5.67
C PRO A 329 2.58 -5.32 -4.83
N VAL A 330 1.55 -5.61 -4.04
CA VAL A 330 0.91 -4.67 -3.11
C VAL A 330 1.89 -3.99 -2.13
N LEU A 331 2.98 -4.67 -1.74
CA LEU A 331 4.00 -4.16 -0.82
C LEU A 331 5.18 -3.48 -1.52
N ALA A 332 5.19 -3.41 -2.86
CA ALA A 332 6.36 -2.97 -3.62
C ALA A 332 6.89 -1.59 -3.19
N ASN A 333 5.99 -0.61 -3.03
CA ASN A 333 6.36 0.74 -2.63
C ASN A 333 6.95 0.77 -1.21
N ALA A 334 6.21 0.23 -0.22
CA ALA A 334 6.66 0.17 1.18
C ALA A 334 7.98 -0.59 1.34
N ARG A 335 8.16 -1.70 0.61
CA ARG A 335 9.40 -2.49 0.62
C ARG A 335 10.58 -1.72 0.01
N GLY A 336 10.34 -0.97 -1.06
CA GLY A 336 11.33 -0.07 -1.63
C GLY A 336 11.75 1.04 -0.69
N PHE A 337 10.80 1.65 0.01
CA PHE A 337 11.08 2.64 1.04
C PHE A 337 11.89 2.03 2.18
N TRP A 338 11.54 0.84 2.66
CA TRP A 338 12.31 0.15 3.69
C TRP A 338 13.75 -0.12 3.24
N ARG A 339 13.96 -0.55 2.00
CA ARG A 339 15.31 -0.69 1.42
C ARG A 339 16.06 0.64 1.34
N ALA A 340 15.38 1.74 1.07
CA ALA A 340 15.97 3.07 1.12
C ALA A 340 16.34 3.45 2.58
N ALA A 341 15.49 3.13 3.56
CA ALA A 341 15.74 3.34 4.98
C ALA A 341 16.96 2.56 5.47
N LEU A 342 17.08 1.28 5.09
CA LEU A 342 18.26 0.47 5.37
C LEU A 342 19.55 1.07 4.82
N ARG A 343 19.53 1.79 3.69
CA ARG A 343 20.75 2.45 3.18
C ARG A 343 21.08 3.74 3.94
N MET A 344 20.10 4.37 4.57
CA MET A 344 20.29 5.59 5.37
C MET A 344 20.85 5.30 6.76
N GLY A 345 20.39 4.21 7.40
CA GLY A 345 20.88 3.81 8.72
C GLY A 345 22.38 3.47 8.75
N TRP A 346 23.04 3.43 7.60
CA TRP A 346 24.46 3.09 7.41
C TRP A 346 25.28 4.28 6.85
N GLY A 347 24.68 5.48 6.71
CA GLY A 347 25.32 6.68 6.19
C GLY A 347 25.68 7.70 7.27
N THR A 348 26.99 8.01 7.33
CA THR A 348 27.77 8.90 8.22
C THR A 348 27.76 8.60 9.71
#